data_AF-A0A1V9F0M1-F1
#
_entry.id   AF-A0A1V9F0M1-F1
#
_cell.length_a   1.000
_cell.length_b   1.000
_cell.length_c   1.000
_cell.angle_alpha   90.00
_cell.angle_beta   90.00
_cell.angle_gamma   90.00
#
_symmetry.space_group_name_H-M   'P 1'
#
loop_
_entity.id
_entity.type
_entity.pdbx_description
1 polymer ?
#
loop_
_entity_poly.entity_id
_entity_poly.type
_entity_poly.pdbx_seq_one_letter_code
_entity_poly.pdbx_strand_id
1 'polypeptide(L)'
;MKNVLAQKGIRSVYYIDDNKVKHLFAYTQNMLENRIIMELYEQDNIEEPESDEGYKTGLSIYLVHDSKSYEFTMLFDTRPVVPRIYLYRSILDTVEIIETSNPQSLTANLEEAAMASVSTDVYPDKQSQDDFNNKIKLKIKDAVAMIKKLQ
;
A
#
# COMPACT_ATOMS: atom_id res chain seq x y z
N MET A 1 3.14 8.52 13.70
CA MET A 1 3.81 8.93 12.44
C MET A 1 3.20 10.16 11.77
N LYS A 2 1.91 10.49 11.95
CA LYS A 2 1.22 11.61 11.27
C LYS A 2 2.03 12.93 11.22
N ASN A 3 2.47 13.45 12.37
CA ASN A 3 3.15 14.75 12.42
C ASN A 3 4.50 14.76 11.67
N VAL A 4 5.29 13.69 11.77
CA VAL A 4 6.60 13.60 11.10
C VAL A 4 6.45 13.40 9.59
N LEU A 5 5.42 12.68 9.13
CA LEU A 5 5.09 12.58 7.70
C LEU A 5 4.61 13.93 7.13
N ALA A 6 3.79 14.66 7.89
CA ALA A 6 3.28 15.96 7.46
C ALA A 6 4.40 17.00 7.24
N GLN A 7 5.46 16.96 8.06
CA GLN A 7 6.67 17.79 7.86
C GLN A 7 7.41 17.49 6.55
N LYS A 8 7.14 16.34 5.92
CA LYS A 8 7.68 15.92 4.62
C LYS A 8 6.69 16.12 3.47
N GLY A 9 5.57 16.83 3.71
CA GLY A 9 4.52 17.00 2.71
C GLY A 9 3.64 15.76 2.50
N ILE A 10 3.79 14.73 3.33
CA ILE A 10 3.04 13.48 3.23
C ILE A 10 1.88 13.55 4.21
N ARG A 11 0.66 13.54 3.67
CA ARG A 11 -0.56 13.45 4.47
C ARG A 11 -0.84 11.99 4.79
N SER A 12 -1.59 11.76 5.87
CA SER A 12 -2.01 10.41 6.23
C SER A 12 -3.37 10.37 6.88
N VAL A 13 -4.08 9.28 6.63
CA VAL A 13 -5.37 8.94 7.22
C VAL A 13 -5.24 7.56 7.86
N TYR A 14 -5.76 7.44 9.09
CA TYR A 14 -5.67 6.23 9.89
C TYR A 14 -7.06 5.75 10.26
N TYR A 15 -7.28 4.44 10.22
CA TYR A 15 -8.49 3.79 10.72
C TYR A 15 -8.19 2.35 11.15
N ILE A 16 -9.16 1.74 11.83
CA ILE A 16 -9.13 0.33 12.20
C ILE A 16 -10.36 -0.32 11.56
N ASP A 17 -10.18 -1.45 10.89
CA ASP A 17 -11.28 -2.17 10.24
C ASP A 17 -12.03 -3.08 11.23
N ASP A 18 -13.09 -3.74 10.75
CA ASP A 18 -13.91 -4.64 11.57
C ASP A 18 -13.14 -5.88 12.07
N ASN A 19 -12.04 -6.23 11.39
CA ASN A 19 -11.13 -7.31 11.77
C ASN A 19 -10.02 -6.85 12.73
N LYS A 20 -10.11 -5.60 13.23
CA LYS A 20 -9.10 -4.97 14.10
C LYS A 20 -7.74 -4.76 13.45
N VAL A 21 -7.66 -4.81 12.11
CA VAL A 21 -6.48 -4.44 11.35
C VAL A 21 -6.37 -2.93 11.37
N LYS A 22 -5.18 -2.43 11.72
CA LYS A 22 -4.86 -1.01 11.75
C LYS A 22 -4.36 -0.63 10.36
N HIS A 23 -4.94 0.40 9.77
CA HIS A 23 -4.58 0.87 8.45
C HIS A 23 -4.14 2.33 8.49
N LEU A 24 -3.09 2.65 7.74
CA LEU A 24 -2.62 4.01 7.49
C LEU A 24 -2.43 4.19 5.99
N PHE A 25 -3.25 5.05 5.39
CA PHE A 25 -3.02 5.53 4.03
C PHE A 25 -2.11 6.74 4.07
N ALA A 26 -0.91 6.64 3.49
CA ALA A 26 0.03 7.74 3.34
C ALA A 26 -0.01 8.24 1.88
N TYR A 27 -0.04 9.55 1.68
CA TYR A 27 -0.18 10.09 0.33
C TYR A 27 0.35 11.52 0.20
N THR A 28 0.83 11.84 -0.99
CA THR A 28 1.01 13.21 -1.48
C THR A 28 -0.20 13.61 -2.33
N GLN A 29 -0.25 14.89 -2.73
CA GLN A 29 -1.27 15.34 -3.68
C GLN A 29 -1.10 14.68 -5.07
N ASN A 30 0.15 14.56 -5.54
CA ASN A 30 0.49 13.95 -6.82
C ASN A 30 0.06 12.46 -6.88
N MET A 31 0.32 11.71 -5.80
CA MET A 31 -0.15 10.31 -5.68
C MET A 31 -1.68 10.20 -5.83
N LEU A 32 -2.44 11.07 -5.14
CA LEU A 32 -3.91 11.03 -5.23
C LEU A 32 -4.43 11.36 -6.62
N GLU A 33 -3.84 12.36 -7.28
CA GLU A 33 -4.22 12.78 -8.64
C GLU A 33 -3.97 11.65 -9.65
N ASN A 34 -2.88 10.89 -9.45
CA ASN A 34 -2.53 9.73 -10.27
C ASN A 34 -3.15 8.41 -9.78
N ARG A 35 -4.04 8.45 -8.78
CA ARG A 35 -4.72 7.27 -8.20
C ARG A 35 -3.74 6.19 -7.70
N ILE A 36 -2.62 6.63 -7.15
CA ILE A 36 -1.64 5.77 -6.48
C ILE A 36 -1.96 5.79 -4.98
N ILE A 37 -2.21 4.62 -4.41
CA ILE A 37 -2.51 4.47 -2.99
C ILE A 37 -1.40 3.69 -2.31
N MET A 38 -0.89 4.23 -1.22
CA MET A 38 0.03 3.55 -0.33
C MET A 38 -0.66 3.26 1.00
N GLU A 39 -0.62 2.00 1.40
CA GLU A 39 -1.23 1.51 2.62
C GLU A 39 -0.19 0.81 3.48
N LEU A 40 0.00 1.31 4.69
CA LEU A 40 0.60 0.56 5.78
C LEU A 40 -0.52 -0.13 6.55
N TYR A 41 -0.46 -1.44 6.72
CA TYR A 41 -1.36 -2.18 7.60
C TYR A 41 -0.60 -2.90 8.71
N GLU A 42 -1.21 -3.01 9.88
CA GLU A 42 -0.70 -3.72 11.05
C GLU A 42 -1.82 -4.57 11.65
N GLN A 43 -1.60 -5.87 11.77
CA GLN A 43 -2.52 -6.84 12.35
C GLN A 43 -1.85 -7.53 13.53
N ASP A 44 -2.52 -7.53 14.68
CA ASP A 44 -2.11 -8.22 15.89
C ASP A 44 -3.01 -9.43 16.14
N ASN A 45 -2.47 -10.53 16.65
CA ASN A 45 -3.16 -11.76 17.05
C ASN A 45 -4.01 -12.40 15.94
N ILE A 46 -3.34 -12.93 14.91
CA ILE A 46 -3.98 -13.89 14.01
C ILE A 46 -4.21 -15.18 14.81
N GLU A 47 -5.46 -15.46 15.19
CA GLU A 47 -5.87 -16.74 15.80
C GLU A 47 -5.83 -17.84 14.72
N GLU A 48 -4.64 -18.16 14.21
CA GLU A 48 -4.41 -19.33 13.36
C GLU A 48 -3.70 -20.41 14.18
N PRO A 49 -4.32 -21.58 14.39
CA PRO A 49 -3.83 -22.60 15.30
C PRO A 49 -2.50 -23.27 14.89
N GLU A 50 -1.92 -22.94 13.73
CA GLU A 50 -0.72 -23.60 13.20
C GLU A 50 0.32 -22.65 12.58
N SER A 51 0.20 -21.32 12.72
CA SER A 51 1.21 -20.37 12.22
C SER A 51 1.87 -19.59 13.36
N ASP A 52 3.21 -19.58 13.38
CA ASP A 52 4.03 -18.74 14.27
C ASP A 52 3.88 -17.23 13.97
N GLU A 53 3.03 -16.86 13.00
CA GLU A 53 2.85 -15.50 12.47
C GLU A 53 1.61 -14.82 13.07
N GLY A 54 1.59 -14.69 14.40
CA GLY A 54 0.54 -13.96 15.11
C GLY A 54 0.50 -12.45 14.82
N TYR A 55 1.45 -11.92 14.06
CA TYR A 55 1.57 -10.50 13.73
C TYR A 55 1.87 -10.33 12.24
N LYS A 56 1.26 -9.33 11.60
CA LYS A 56 1.55 -8.95 10.21
C LYS A 56 1.62 -7.44 10.09
N THR A 57 2.74 -6.94 9.62
CA THR A 57 2.91 -5.54 9.21
C THR A 57 3.30 -5.50 7.74
N GLY A 58 2.55 -4.77 6.92
CA GLY A 58 2.83 -4.66 5.49
C GLY A 58 2.70 -3.24 4.96
N LEU A 59 3.53 -2.89 3.98
CA LEU A 59 3.43 -1.63 3.23
C LEU A 59 3.21 -1.99 1.76
N SER A 60 2.06 -1.63 1.22
CA SER A 60 1.69 -1.95 -0.17
C SER A 60 1.32 -0.71 -0.97
N ILE A 61 1.64 -0.74 -2.27
CA ILE A 61 1.24 0.25 -3.26
C ILE A 61 0.22 -0.37 -4.22
N TYR A 62 -0.87 0.35 -4.44
CA TYR A 62 -1.94 0.00 -5.36
C TYR A 62 -2.08 1.10 -6.42
N LEU A 63 -2.02 0.73 -7.69
CA LEU A 63 -2.24 1.67 -8.79
C LEU A 63 -2.78 0.98 -10.04
N VAL A 64 -3.36 1.78 -10.92
CA VAL A 64 -3.75 1.36 -12.28
C VAL A 64 -2.90 2.15 -13.27
N HIS A 65 -2.17 1.44 -14.12
CA HIS A 65 -1.29 2.01 -15.13
C HIS A 65 -1.46 1.23 -16.44
N ASP A 66 -1.58 1.92 -17.57
CA ASP A 66 -1.79 1.31 -18.89
C ASP A 66 -2.90 0.23 -18.93
N SER A 67 -4.03 0.52 -18.27
CA SER A 67 -5.19 -0.37 -18.10
C SER A 67 -4.92 -1.66 -17.31
N LYS A 68 -3.74 -1.79 -16.71
CA LYS A 68 -3.35 -2.89 -15.83
C LYS A 68 -3.38 -2.43 -14.39
N SER A 69 -3.74 -3.33 -13.50
CA SER A 69 -3.71 -3.09 -12.06
C SER A 69 -2.43 -3.70 -11.49
N TYR A 70 -1.88 -3.04 -10.47
CA TYR A 70 -0.67 -3.47 -9.81
C TYR A 70 -0.81 -3.42 -8.29
N GLU A 71 -0.19 -4.39 -7.63
CA GLU A 71 0.06 -4.44 -6.19
C GLU A 71 1.56 -4.66 -5.97
N PHE A 72 2.23 -3.68 -5.36
CA PHE A 72 3.64 -3.78 -4.97
C PHE A 72 3.74 -3.85 -3.45
N THR A 73 4.32 -4.93 -2.93
CA THR A 73 4.60 -5.07 -1.49
C THR A 73 6.01 -4.56 -1.21
N MET A 74 6.12 -3.39 -0.59
CA MET A 74 7.40 -2.74 -0.28
C MET A 74 8.03 -3.28 1.00
N LEU A 75 7.19 -3.76 1.91
CA LEU A 75 7.59 -4.32 3.19
C LEU A 75 6.57 -5.37 3.63
N PHE A 76 7.04 -6.48 4.16
CA PHE A 76 6.25 -7.46 4.88
C PHE A 76 7.06 -7.99 6.06
N ASP A 77 6.50 -7.91 7.26
CA ASP A 77 7.18 -8.26 8.51
C ASP A 77 6.20 -8.95 9.46
N THR A 78 6.63 -10.08 10.04
CA THR A 78 5.80 -10.92 10.91
C THR A 78 6.22 -10.84 12.38
N ARG A 79 7.14 -9.94 12.72
CA ARG A 79 7.60 -9.74 14.10
C ARG A 79 6.52 -9.03 14.93
N PRO A 80 6.44 -9.31 16.24
CA PRO A 80 5.50 -8.66 17.16
C PRO A 80 5.71 -7.16 17.30
N VAL A 81 6.93 -6.68 17.05
CA VAL A 81 7.27 -5.26 17.14
C VAL A 81 8.16 -4.88 15.97
N VAL A 82 7.62 -4.06 15.07
CA VAL A 82 8.39 -3.40 14.02
C VAL A 82 8.79 -2.00 14.49
N PRO A 83 10.09 -1.64 14.50
CA PRO A 83 10.53 -0.31 14.89
C PRO A 83 9.84 0.79 14.07
N ARG A 84 9.23 1.77 14.75
CA ARG A 84 8.47 2.84 14.07
C ARG A 84 9.30 3.69 13.12
N ILE A 85 10.60 3.82 13.38
CA ILE A 85 11.52 4.52 12.48
C ILE A 85 11.73 3.77 11.16
N TYR A 86 11.68 2.44 11.19
CA TYR A 86 11.79 1.60 9.99
C TYR A 86 10.57 1.82 9.09
N LEU A 87 9.36 1.69 9.64
CA LEU A 87 8.11 1.98 8.92
C LEU A 87 8.07 3.40 8.36
N TYR A 88 8.51 4.38 9.16
CA TYR A 88 8.60 5.76 8.70
C TYR A 88 9.54 5.91 7.50
N ARG A 89 10.73 5.30 7.56
CA ARG A 89 11.69 5.39 6.45
C ARG A 89 11.19 4.66 5.21
N SER A 90 10.59 3.48 5.35
CA SER A 90 9.95 2.76 4.24
C SER A 90 8.88 3.60 3.54
N ILE A 91 8.04 4.34 4.28
CA ILE A 91 7.07 5.27 3.69
C ILE A 91 7.80 6.39 2.94
N LEU A 92 8.83 7.01 3.53
CA LEU A 92 9.57 8.09 2.86
C LEU A 92 10.24 7.63 1.56
N ASP A 93 10.94 6.50 1.60
CA ASP A 93 11.62 5.93 0.44
C ASP A 93 10.61 5.59 -0.67
N THR A 94 9.47 5.00 -0.30
CA THR A 94 8.43 4.65 -1.26
C THR A 94 7.81 5.91 -1.89
N VAL A 95 7.54 6.95 -1.11
CA VAL A 95 7.09 8.24 -1.65
C VAL A 95 8.14 8.82 -2.60
N GLU A 96 9.42 8.81 -2.20
CA GLU A 96 10.51 9.34 -3.02
C GLU A 96 10.61 8.62 -4.38
N ILE A 97 10.50 7.29 -4.40
CA ILE A 97 10.44 6.50 -5.63
C ILE A 97 9.27 6.95 -6.50
N ILE A 98 8.06 7.09 -5.93
CA ILE A 98 6.86 7.49 -6.68
C ILE A 98 7.00 8.91 -7.24
N GLU A 99 7.44 9.87 -6.42
CA GLU A 99 7.51 11.29 -6.79
C GLU A 99 8.61 11.61 -7.79
N THR A 100 9.70 10.82 -7.80
CA THR A 100 10.81 10.99 -8.74
C THR A 100 10.66 10.18 -10.02
N SER A 101 9.69 9.25 -10.05
CA SER A 101 9.39 8.46 -11.24
C SER A 101 8.55 9.26 -12.24
N ASN A 102 8.72 8.95 -13.53
CA ASN A 102 7.80 9.39 -14.57
C ASN A 102 6.82 8.25 -14.91
N PRO A 103 5.73 8.53 -15.67
CA PRO A 103 4.74 7.51 -15.99
C PRO A 103 5.34 6.24 -16.62
N GLN A 104 6.37 6.38 -17.46
CA GLN A 104 7.00 5.25 -18.16
C GLN A 104 7.92 4.41 -17.26
N SER A 105 8.47 5.01 -16.19
CA SER A 105 9.43 4.35 -15.29
C SER A 105 8.81 3.89 -13.97
N LEU A 106 7.62 4.38 -13.62
CA LEU A 106 7.03 4.20 -12.29
C LEU A 106 6.89 2.72 -11.90
N THR A 107 6.31 1.89 -12.77
CA THR A 107 6.08 0.48 -12.46
C THR A 107 7.39 -0.29 -12.34
N ALA A 108 8.36 -0.01 -13.21
CA ALA A 108 9.69 -0.64 -13.16
C ALA A 108 10.47 -0.25 -11.89
N ASN A 109 10.46 1.03 -11.52
CA ASN A 109 11.13 1.52 -10.31
C ASN A 109 10.50 0.95 -9.04
N LEU A 110 9.17 0.81 -9.00
CA LEU A 110 8.46 0.16 -7.89
C LEU A 110 8.76 -1.35 -7.84
N GLU A 111 8.81 -2.02 -8.99
CA GLU A 111 9.14 -3.44 -9.08
C GLU A 111 10.56 -3.74 -8.59
N GLU A 112 11.54 -2.90 -8.96
CA GLU A 112 12.93 -3.04 -8.51
C GLU A 112 13.07 -2.91 -6.97
N ALA A 113 12.25 -2.05 -6.36
CA ALA A 113 12.30 -1.79 -4.92
C ALA A 113 11.39 -2.70 -4.09
N ALA A 114 10.41 -3.37 -4.70
CA ALA A 114 9.43 -4.19 -3.99
C ALA A 114 10.00 -5.55 -3.58
N MET A 115 9.53 -6.07 -2.44
CA MET A 115 9.76 -7.46 -2.04
C MET A 115 8.96 -8.44 -2.90
N ALA A 116 7.78 -8.01 -3.32
CA ALA A 116 6.91 -8.75 -4.21
C ALA A 116 6.09 -7.79 -5.07
N SER A 117 5.84 -8.19 -6.32
CA SER A 117 5.01 -7.46 -7.27
C SER A 117 4.01 -8.41 -7.91
N VAL A 118 2.77 -7.97 -8.02
CA VAL A 118 1.71 -8.68 -8.72
C VAL A 118 1.03 -7.70 -9.65
N SER A 119 0.89 -8.08 -10.92
CA SER A 119 0.13 -7.32 -11.92
C SER A 119 -0.97 -8.18 -12.51
N THR A 120 -1.94 -7.57 -13.17
CA THR A 120 -3.01 -8.29 -13.86
C THR A 120 -2.47 -9.36 -14.84
N ASP A 121 -1.32 -9.13 -15.47
CA ASP A 121 -0.80 -10.01 -16.52
C ASP A 121 -0.27 -11.36 -16.01
N VAL A 122 -0.04 -11.50 -14.71
CA VAL A 122 0.46 -12.77 -14.16
C VAL A 122 -0.64 -13.84 -14.10
N TYR A 123 -1.91 -13.44 -14.23
CA TYR A 123 -3.04 -14.34 -14.16
C TYR A 123 -3.34 -14.97 -15.55
N PRO A 124 -3.45 -16.30 -15.63
CA PRO A 124 -3.54 -17.01 -16.90
C PRO A 124 -4.93 -16.90 -17.56
N ASP A 125 -5.98 -16.61 -16.79
CA ASP A 125 -7.36 -16.58 -17.25
C ASP A 125 -8.01 -15.22 -17.02
N LYS A 126 -8.97 -14.88 -17.88
CA LYS A 126 -9.65 -13.58 -17.88
C LYS A 126 -10.43 -13.33 -16.59
N GLN A 127 -11.00 -14.36 -15.96
CA GLN A 127 -11.78 -14.19 -14.74
C GLN A 127 -10.87 -13.72 -13.60
N SER A 128 -9.74 -14.39 -13.39
CA SER A 128 -8.73 -13.98 -12.40
C SER A 128 -8.16 -12.59 -12.68
N GLN A 129 -7.94 -12.24 -13.95
CA GLN A 129 -7.53 -10.89 -14.36
C GLN A 129 -8.57 -9.83 -13.99
N ASP A 130 -9.84 -10.09 -14.29
CA ASP A 130 -10.95 -9.19 -13.98
C ASP A 130 -11.15 -9.05 -12.46
N ASP A 131 -11.04 -10.14 -11.71
CA ASP A 131 -11.16 -10.14 -10.24
C ASP A 131 -10.04 -9.34 -9.59
N PHE A 132 -8.79 -9.52 -10.02
CA PHE A 132 -7.67 -8.73 -9.53
C PHE A 132 -7.83 -7.24 -9.89
N ASN A 133 -8.21 -6.94 -11.14
CA ASN A 133 -8.50 -5.57 -11.56
C ASN A 133 -9.57 -4.90 -10.69
N ASN A 134 -10.66 -5.63 -10.40
CA ASN A 134 -11.75 -5.13 -9.58
C ASN A 134 -11.31 -4.91 -8.13
N LYS A 135 -10.56 -5.85 -7.56
CA LYS A 135 -9.96 -5.72 -6.20
C LYS A 135 -9.17 -4.42 -6.08
N ILE A 136 -8.24 -4.17 -7.00
CA ILE A 136 -7.35 -3.00 -6.95
C ILE A 136 -8.14 -1.70 -7.16
N LYS A 137 -9.05 -1.66 -8.13
CA LYS A 137 -9.90 -0.48 -8.39
C LYS A 137 -10.81 -0.15 -7.20
N LEU A 138 -11.39 -1.15 -6.54
CA LEU A 138 -12.18 -0.98 -5.33
C LEU A 138 -11.33 -0.45 -4.18
N LYS A 139 -10.16 -1.05 -3.94
CA LYS A 139 -9.21 -0.60 -2.91
C LYS A 139 -8.84 0.87 -3.09
N ILE A 140 -8.52 1.28 -4.32
CA ILE A 140 -8.21 2.68 -4.65
C ILE A 140 -9.41 3.58 -4.37
N LYS A 141 -10.60 3.19 -4.85
CA LYS A 141 -11.83 3.95 -4.66
C LYS A 141 -12.16 4.16 -3.19
N ASP A 142 -12.06 3.11 -2.38
CA ASP A 142 -12.39 3.12 -0.96
C ASP A 142 -11.38 3.95 -0.17
N ALA A 143 -10.08 3.82 -0.47
CA ALA A 143 -9.04 4.66 0.12
C ALA A 143 -9.28 6.15 -0.19
N VAL A 144 -9.57 6.51 -1.44
CA VAL A 144 -9.87 7.89 -1.83
C VAL A 144 -11.13 8.41 -1.13
N ALA A 145 -12.19 7.60 -1.03
CA ALA A 145 -13.41 7.98 -0.34
C ALA A 145 -13.16 8.22 1.15
N MET A 146 -12.38 7.35 1.78
CA MET A 146 -12.01 7.47 3.19
C MET A 146 -11.14 8.70 3.45
N ILE A 147 -10.18 8.97 2.55
CA ILE A 147 -9.34 10.16 2.63
C ILE A 147 -10.18 11.44 2.57
N LYS A 148 -11.17 11.51 1.68
CA LYS A 148 -12.07 12.65 1.57
C LYS A 148 -12.98 12.82 2.78
N LYS A 149 -13.42 11.72 3.40
CA LYS A 149 -14.31 11.75 4.57
C LYS A 149 -13.62 12.24 5.83
N LEU A 150 -12.30 12.03 5.94
CA LEU A 150 -11.50 12.31 7.14
C LEU A 150 -10.61 13.56 7.01
N GLN A 151 -10.81 14.35 5.95
CA GLN A 151 -10.25 15.69 5.76
C GLN A 151 -11.23 16.75 6.31
#